data_AF-A0A941YBA1-F1
#
_entry.id   AF-A0A941YBA1-F1
#
_cell.length_a   1.000
_cell.length_b   1.000
_cell.length_c   1.000
_cell.angle_alpha   90.00
_cell.angle_beta   90.00
_cell.angle_gamma   90.00
#
_symmetry.space_group_name_H-M   'P 1'
#
loop_
_entity.id
_entity.type
_entity.pdbx_description
1 polymer ?
#
loop_
_entity_poly.entity_id
_entity_poly.type
_entity_poly.pdbx_seq_one_letter_code
_entity_poly.pdbx_strand_id
1 'polypeptide(L)'
;MAIKIPVAHDFICPWCWVAIEQIRKLRQEFDIEIEWRGYELLPEWMEDLPSESKTEPPNKPPLLSRFRFLLAADGLELPLVPKPPKMRSFNAHQAAEYAKTEGVQDAFIERLYDAFWKEGREINRPRVILQLAEGIIKDLDALANAIETKQFKANIVDFDDEAHANGVYNVPTFYIGEQRLAEQPYSVLRKAIAELAGEEPVTSVYADIRYENPHQNRPYTFINMVTTIDGKIITGERNEPVGDLGTKTDHFLMHRLERKADSILMGANSLRATGGNWDPKTPKRVVVTGSGNVPWDSQFLTKGEPFVLTSGHAKIDDRPGVTIIRAGEEQIDWVDALRQLKEHGIEVLNVLGGSEINAQLLELELIDELFLTLAPKIKLGDDTPTYAGGTPLPREKVQKYTLVSCQPIGDEVFLRYRK
;
A
#
# COMPACT_ATOMS: atom_id res chain seq x y z
N MET A 1 2.91 16.39 -16.29
CA MET A 1 1.69 16.73 -17.07
C MET A 1 0.59 15.94 -16.39
N ALA A 2 -0.50 16.60 -15.99
CA ALA A 2 -1.55 15.95 -15.22
C ALA A 2 -2.12 14.74 -15.97
N ILE A 3 -2.35 13.65 -15.25
CA ILE A 3 -2.98 12.44 -15.80
C ILE A 3 -4.46 12.74 -15.95
N LYS A 4 -4.96 12.69 -17.19
CA LYS A 4 -6.38 12.91 -17.50
C LYS A 4 -7.17 11.64 -17.26
N ILE A 5 -8.21 11.71 -16.44
CA ILE A 5 -9.03 10.57 -16.04
C ILE A 5 -10.49 10.88 -16.36
N PRO A 6 -11.05 10.32 -17.44
CA PRO A 6 -12.48 10.42 -17.66
C PRO A 6 -13.28 9.68 -16.60
N VAL A 7 -14.36 10.32 -16.11
CA VAL A 7 -15.25 9.76 -15.08
C VAL A 7 -16.70 9.96 -15.48
N ALA A 8 -17.40 8.85 -15.75
CA ALA A 8 -18.84 8.85 -15.92
C ALA A 8 -19.53 8.89 -14.55
N HIS A 9 -20.46 9.82 -14.34
CA HIS A 9 -21.07 10.04 -13.02
C HIS A 9 -22.50 10.59 -13.09
N ASP A 10 -23.23 10.41 -11.99
CA ASP A 10 -24.50 11.09 -11.70
C ASP A 10 -24.45 11.66 -10.28
N PHE A 11 -25.01 12.85 -10.08
CA PHE A 11 -25.16 13.49 -8.78
C PHE A 11 -26.06 12.72 -7.82
N ILE A 12 -27.09 12.00 -8.31
CA ILE A 12 -28.03 11.28 -7.44
C ILE A 12 -27.60 9.85 -7.11
N CYS A 13 -26.47 9.39 -7.65
CA CYS A 13 -25.96 8.03 -7.42
C CYS A 13 -25.16 7.91 -6.11
N PRO A 14 -25.53 7.00 -5.19
CA PRO A 14 -24.78 6.79 -3.94
C PRO A 14 -23.36 6.27 -4.15
N TRP A 15 -23.09 5.55 -5.24
CA TRP A 15 -21.75 5.12 -5.60
C TRP A 15 -20.90 6.30 -6.11
N CYS A 16 -21.51 7.27 -6.80
CA CYS A 16 -20.78 8.44 -7.30
C CYS A 16 -20.40 9.40 -6.17
N TRP A 17 -21.20 9.43 -5.09
CA TRP A 17 -20.79 10.10 -3.86
C TRP A 17 -19.48 9.53 -3.31
N VAL A 18 -19.36 8.20 -3.26
CA VAL A 18 -18.10 7.54 -2.88
C VAL A 18 -16.97 7.94 -3.82
N ALA A 19 -17.21 7.95 -5.13
CA ALA A 19 -16.21 8.39 -6.10
C ALA A 19 -15.74 9.83 -5.91
N ILE A 20 -16.59 10.75 -5.47
CA ILE A 20 -16.19 12.14 -5.19
C ILE A 20 -15.21 12.20 -4.01
N GLU A 21 -15.47 11.45 -2.94
CA GLU A 21 -14.53 11.37 -1.81
C GLU A 21 -13.22 10.67 -2.22
N GLN A 22 -13.31 9.63 -3.06
CA GLN A 22 -12.12 8.98 -3.63
C GLN A 22 -11.30 9.95 -4.50
N ILE A 23 -11.94 10.73 -5.38
CA ILE A 23 -11.28 11.72 -6.25
C ILE A 23 -10.59 12.81 -5.42
N ARG A 24 -11.26 13.32 -4.38
CA ARG A 24 -10.66 14.30 -3.45
C ARG A 24 -9.37 13.77 -2.83
N LYS A 25 -9.36 12.49 -2.45
CA LYS A 25 -8.17 11.83 -1.92
C LYS A 25 -7.10 11.57 -2.99
N LEU A 26 -7.50 11.10 -4.18
CA LEU A 26 -6.57 10.87 -5.29
C LEU A 26 -5.86 12.17 -5.73
N ARG A 27 -6.55 13.32 -5.71
CA ARG A 27 -5.95 14.64 -6.00
C ARG A 27 -4.89 15.09 -4.98
N GLN A 28 -4.89 14.51 -3.78
CA GLN A 28 -3.84 14.76 -2.78
C GLN A 28 -2.60 13.91 -3.04
N GLU A 29 -2.74 12.78 -3.74
CA GLU A 29 -1.67 11.82 -4.01
C GLU A 29 -1.07 11.97 -5.42
N PHE A 30 -1.85 12.39 -6.41
CA PHE A 30 -1.44 12.45 -7.82
C PHE A 30 -1.82 13.79 -8.47
N ASP A 31 -1.00 14.21 -9.44
CA ASP A 31 -1.33 15.29 -10.38
C ASP A 31 -2.33 14.76 -11.42
N ILE A 32 -3.63 14.78 -11.10
CA ILE A 32 -4.73 14.27 -11.94
C ILE A 32 -5.74 15.36 -12.32
N GLU A 33 -6.24 15.29 -13.55
CA GLU A 33 -7.33 16.12 -14.06
C GLU A 33 -8.53 15.20 -14.38
N ILE A 34 -9.72 15.52 -13.85
CA ILE A 34 -10.91 14.71 -14.09
C ILE A 34 -11.65 15.24 -15.32
N GLU A 35 -11.89 14.37 -16.30
CA GLU A 35 -12.76 14.66 -17.43
C GLU A 35 -14.17 14.13 -17.14
N TRP A 36 -15.01 14.98 -16.58
CA TRP A 36 -16.38 14.61 -16.21
C TRP A 36 -17.23 14.27 -17.44
N ARG A 37 -17.95 13.15 -17.34
CA ARG A 37 -18.95 12.72 -18.33
C ARG A 37 -20.29 12.56 -17.61
N GLY A 38 -21.20 13.49 -17.84
CA GLY A 38 -22.53 13.46 -17.24
C GLY A 38 -23.34 12.28 -17.76
N TYR A 39 -23.93 11.52 -16.84
CA TYR A 39 -24.74 10.35 -17.14
C TYR A 39 -26.00 10.35 -16.27
N GLU A 40 -27.15 10.70 -16.85
CA GLU A 40 -28.39 10.83 -16.09
C GLU A 40 -29.07 9.47 -15.88
N LEU A 41 -29.11 9.01 -14.63
CA LEU A 41 -29.74 7.76 -14.19
C LEU A 41 -31.27 7.81 -14.21
N LEU A 42 -31.86 9.00 -14.11
CA LEU A 42 -33.31 9.19 -14.16
C LEU A 42 -33.74 10.02 -15.39
N PRO A 43 -33.86 9.39 -16.57
CA PRO A 43 -34.50 9.96 -17.75
C PRO A 43 -35.90 10.53 -17.51
N GLU A 44 -36.29 11.48 -18.36
CA GLU A 44 -37.58 12.19 -18.31
C GLU A 44 -38.80 11.24 -18.28
N TRP A 45 -38.79 10.19 -19.09
CA TRP A 45 -39.89 9.22 -19.16
C TRP A 45 -40.02 8.35 -17.90
N MET A 46 -39.00 8.30 -17.05
CA MET A 46 -39.06 7.59 -15.76
C MET A 46 -39.55 8.47 -14.62
N GLU A 47 -39.72 9.78 -14.80
CA GLU A 47 -40.09 10.72 -13.74
C GLU A 47 -41.46 10.40 -13.12
N ASP A 48 -42.43 10.04 -13.96
CA ASP A 48 -43.81 9.72 -13.56
C ASP A 48 -44.02 8.27 -13.10
N LEU A 49 -43.03 7.39 -13.29
CA LEU A 49 -43.14 6.01 -12.80
C LEU A 49 -43.22 6.02 -11.27
N PRO A 50 -44.11 5.22 -10.64
CA PRO A 50 -44.06 5.05 -9.20
C PRO A 50 -42.64 4.68 -8.78
N SER A 51 -42.09 5.30 -7.74
CA SER A 51 -40.89 4.74 -7.11
C SER A 51 -41.29 3.33 -6.72
N GLU A 52 -40.80 2.30 -7.41
CA GLU A 52 -41.15 0.93 -7.05
C GLU A 52 -40.90 0.79 -5.56
N SER A 53 -41.97 0.58 -4.79
CA SER A 53 -41.86 0.06 -3.45
C SER A 53 -41.28 -1.33 -3.67
N LYS A 54 -39.95 -1.43 -3.64
CA LYS A 54 -39.29 -2.72 -3.46
C LYS A 54 -39.65 -3.15 -2.06
N THR A 55 -40.81 -3.77 -1.90
CA THR A 55 -41.05 -4.69 -0.80
C THR A 55 -39.98 -5.75 -0.93
N GLU A 56 -38.89 -5.57 -0.18
CA GLU A 56 -37.77 -6.49 -0.22
C GLU A 56 -38.30 -7.87 0.20
N PRO A 57 -37.98 -8.95 -0.55
CA PRO A 57 -38.38 -10.29 -0.15
C PRO A 57 -37.81 -10.57 1.25
N PRO A 58 -38.60 -11.11 2.20
CA PRO A 58 -38.21 -11.23 3.61
C PRO A 58 -36.94 -12.06 3.88
N ASN A 59 -36.46 -12.81 2.88
CA ASN A 59 -35.29 -13.70 2.96
C ASN A 59 -34.21 -13.41 1.89
N LYS A 60 -34.16 -12.21 1.31
CA LYS A 60 -33.08 -11.86 0.37
C LYS A 60 -31.80 -11.54 1.15
N PRO A 61 -30.68 -12.27 0.98
CA PRO A 61 -29.39 -11.80 1.48
C PRO A 61 -29.09 -10.45 0.81
N PRO A 62 -28.71 -9.39 1.55
CA PRO A 62 -28.80 -8.04 1.01
C PRO A 62 -27.84 -7.78 -0.16
N LEU A 63 -28.35 -7.19 -1.26
CA LEU A 63 -27.55 -6.48 -2.28
C LEU A 63 -26.70 -5.36 -1.65
N LEU A 64 -27.05 -4.92 -0.43
CA LEU A 64 -26.25 -4.05 0.43
C LEU A 64 -24.85 -4.59 0.75
N SER A 65 -24.52 -5.85 0.45
CA SER A 65 -23.20 -6.41 0.71
C SER A 65 -22.09 -5.64 -0.02
N ARG A 66 -22.16 -5.49 -1.36
CA ARG A 66 -21.07 -4.87 -2.14
C ARG A 66 -20.88 -3.38 -1.83
N PHE A 67 -21.97 -2.62 -1.72
CA PHE A 67 -21.87 -1.20 -1.40
C PHE A 67 -21.37 -0.96 0.03
N ARG A 68 -21.83 -1.77 1.01
CA ARG A 68 -21.28 -1.72 2.37
C ARG A 68 -19.81 -2.15 2.42
N PHE A 69 -19.40 -3.14 1.63
CA PHE A 69 -17.99 -3.50 1.51
C PHE A 69 -17.16 -2.37 0.91
N LEU A 70 -17.68 -1.65 -0.09
CA LEU A 70 -17.00 -0.48 -0.66
C LEU A 70 -16.82 0.63 0.40
N LEU A 71 -17.90 1.01 1.08
CA LEU A 71 -17.86 1.99 2.16
C LEU A 71 -16.85 1.58 3.25
N ALA A 72 -16.90 0.32 3.70
CA ALA A 72 -15.99 -0.20 4.72
C ALA A 72 -14.53 -0.25 4.23
N ALA A 73 -14.29 -0.62 2.97
CA ALA A 73 -12.95 -0.67 2.38
C ALA A 73 -12.30 0.70 2.31
N ASP A 74 -13.08 1.75 2.08
CA ASP A 74 -12.61 3.12 1.95
C ASP A 74 -12.74 3.93 3.25
N GLY A 75 -13.30 3.34 4.32
CA GLY A 75 -13.51 4.02 5.60
C GLY A 75 -14.54 5.15 5.51
N LEU A 76 -15.53 5.03 4.63
CA LEU A 76 -16.55 6.04 4.38
C LEU A 76 -17.91 5.65 4.95
N GLU A 77 -18.71 6.66 5.26
CA GLU A 77 -20.12 6.52 5.61
C GLU A 77 -20.99 7.37 4.68
N LEU A 78 -22.24 6.95 4.47
CA LEU A 78 -23.20 7.78 3.73
C LEU A 78 -23.74 8.90 4.62
N PRO A 79 -23.81 10.15 4.12
CA PRO A 79 -24.49 11.23 4.84
C PRO A 79 -25.96 10.92 5.13
N LEU A 80 -26.31 10.96 6.42
CA LEU A 80 -27.68 10.75 6.93
C LEU A 80 -28.52 12.03 6.84
N VAL A 81 -28.64 12.56 5.63
CA VAL A 81 -29.38 13.80 5.35
C VAL A 81 -30.63 13.46 4.52
N PRO A 82 -31.83 13.92 4.92
CA PRO A 82 -33.04 13.75 4.12
C PRO A 82 -32.86 14.33 2.72
N LYS A 83 -33.15 13.52 1.70
CA LYS A 83 -33.03 13.90 0.29
C LYS A 83 -34.40 14.02 -0.35
N PRO A 84 -34.53 14.78 -1.44
CA PRO A 84 -35.70 14.71 -2.30
C PRO A 84 -36.03 13.24 -2.66
N PRO A 85 -37.29 12.80 -2.51
CA PRO A 85 -37.65 11.37 -2.61
C PRO A 85 -37.42 10.81 -4.02
N LYS A 86 -37.58 11.64 -5.05
CA LYS A 86 -37.28 11.33 -6.45
C LYS A 86 -37.00 12.64 -7.17
N MET A 87 -35.82 12.74 -7.77
CA MET A 87 -35.42 13.90 -8.56
C MET A 87 -34.56 13.46 -9.74
N ARG A 88 -34.68 14.18 -10.84
CA ARG A 88 -33.76 14.12 -11.98
C ARG A 88 -32.45 14.83 -11.65
N SER A 89 -31.43 14.70 -12.49
CA SER A 89 -30.16 15.43 -12.34
C SER A 89 -29.78 16.21 -13.60
N PHE A 90 -30.65 16.20 -14.62
CA PHE A 90 -30.45 16.86 -15.92
C PHE A 90 -29.95 18.31 -15.82
N ASN A 91 -30.63 19.16 -15.05
CA ASN A 91 -30.25 20.58 -14.97
C ASN A 91 -28.91 20.77 -14.24
N ALA A 92 -28.60 19.91 -13.27
CA ALA A 92 -27.30 19.93 -12.61
C ALA A 92 -26.18 19.56 -13.59
N HIS A 93 -26.41 18.57 -14.47
CA HIS A 93 -25.48 18.22 -15.53
C HIS A 93 -25.34 19.34 -16.59
N GLN A 94 -26.45 19.99 -17.01
CA GLN A 94 -26.38 21.17 -17.89
C GLN A 94 -25.51 22.27 -17.29
N ALA A 95 -25.68 22.53 -16.00
CA ALA A 95 -24.94 23.55 -15.29
C ALA A 95 -23.45 23.19 -15.12
N ALA A 96 -23.14 21.91 -14.90
CA ALA A 96 -21.76 21.42 -14.87
C ALA A 96 -21.05 21.54 -16.23
N GLU A 97 -21.76 21.31 -17.34
CA GLU A 97 -21.24 21.54 -18.69
C GLU A 97 -21.03 23.03 -18.98
N TYR A 98 -21.94 23.90 -18.53
CA TYR A 98 -21.71 25.36 -18.59
C TYR A 98 -20.46 25.77 -17.80
N ALA A 99 -20.31 25.30 -16.55
CA ALA A 99 -19.16 25.57 -15.70
C ALA A 99 -17.81 25.16 -16.34
N LYS A 100 -17.83 24.15 -17.21
CA LYS A 100 -16.67 23.74 -18.02
C LYS A 100 -16.21 24.82 -18.99
N THR A 101 -17.13 25.57 -19.58
CA THR A 101 -16.80 26.68 -20.50
C THR A 101 -16.09 27.84 -19.80
N GLU A 102 -16.28 27.97 -18.48
CA GLU A 102 -15.62 28.98 -17.64
C GLU A 102 -14.38 28.45 -16.89
N GLY A 103 -14.05 27.16 -17.05
CA GLY A 103 -12.91 26.52 -16.38
C GLY A 103 -13.10 26.25 -14.89
N VAL A 104 -14.34 26.23 -14.40
CA VAL A 104 -14.68 26.04 -12.97
C VAL A 104 -15.51 24.77 -12.71
N GLN A 105 -15.53 23.83 -13.67
CA GLN A 105 -16.33 22.60 -13.62
C GLN A 105 -16.08 21.78 -12.35
N ASP A 106 -14.82 21.56 -11.98
CA ASP A 106 -14.47 20.77 -10.80
C ASP A 106 -15.06 21.35 -9.51
N ALA A 107 -14.80 22.63 -9.25
CA ALA A 107 -15.30 23.32 -8.06
C ALA A 107 -16.83 23.29 -8.00
N PHE A 108 -17.49 23.45 -9.15
CA PHE A 108 -18.95 23.47 -9.20
C PHE A 108 -19.58 22.08 -9.05
N ILE A 109 -18.99 21.04 -9.64
CA ILE A 109 -19.42 19.64 -9.45
C ILE A 109 -19.31 19.25 -7.98
N GLU A 110 -18.19 19.57 -7.32
CA GLU A 110 -18.03 19.30 -5.89
C GLU A 110 -19.08 20.04 -5.04
N ARG A 111 -19.39 21.30 -5.39
CA ARG A 111 -20.45 22.07 -4.73
C ARG A 111 -21.83 21.43 -4.90
N LEU A 112 -22.15 20.91 -6.08
CA LEU A 112 -23.41 20.22 -6.37
C LEU A 112 -23.53 18.90 -5.61
N TYR A 113 -22.45 18.11 -5.53
CA TYR A 113 -22.42 16.89 -4.72
C TYR A 113 -22.63 17.20 -3.23
N ASP A 114 -21.95 18.21 -2.69
CA ASP A 114 -22.13 18.62 -1.30
C ASP A 114 -23.57 19.13 -1.05
N ALA A 115 -24.15 19.90 -2.00
CA ALA A 115 -25.52 20.38 -1.91
C ALA A 115 -26.55 19.22 -1.81
N PHE A 116 -26.39 18.18 -2.62
CA PHE A 116 -27.34 17.07 -2.60
C PHE A 116 -27.07 16.09 -1.45
N TRP A 117 -25.81 15.67 -1.26
CA TRP A 117 -25.49 14.62 -0.30
C TRP A 117 -25.37 15.11 1.14
N LYS A 118 -24.75 16.28 1.36
CA LYS A 118 -24.53 16.84 2.70
C LYS A 118 -25.63 17.82 3.14
N GLU A 119 -26.30 18.49 2.20
CA GLU A 119 -27.30 19.53 2.52
C GLU A 119 -28.74 19.13 2.15
N GLY A 120 -28.96 18.06 1.38
CA GLY A 120 -30.31 17.60 1.00
C GLY A 120 -31.04 18.52 0.03
N ARG A 121 -30.32 19.33 -0.75
CA ARG A 121 -30.90 20.30 -1.68
C ARG A 121 -31.36 19.65 -2.98
N GLU A 122 -32.45 20.20 -3.54
CA GLU A 122 -33.03 19.77 -4.82
C GLU A 122 -32.27 20.41 -6.01
N ILE A 123 -31.14 19.80 -6.36
CA ILE A 123 -30.19 20.30 -7.38
C ILE A 123 -30.69 20.23 -8.84
N ASN A 124 -31.90 19.75 -9.12
CA ASN A 124 -32.49 19.88 -10.47
C ASN A 124 -33.31 21.17 -10.64
N ARG A 125 -33.59 21.91 -9.57
CA ARG A 125 -34.31 23.19 -9.66
C ARG A 125 -33.38 24.30 -10.14
N PRO A 126 -33.68 25.00 -11.25
CA PRO A 126 -32.82 26.08 -11.76
C PRO A 126 -32.48 27.14 -10.70
N ARG A 127 -33.45 27.57 -9.89
CA ARG A 127 -33.21 28.51 -8.78
C ARG A 127 -32.20 28.00 -7.75
N VAL A 128 -32.22 26.71 -7.44
CA VAL A 128 -31.27 26.09 -6.50
C VAL A 128 -29.87 26.11 -7.10
N ILE A 129 -29.74 25.74 -8.38
CA ILE A 129 -28.47 25.71 -9.11
C ILE A 129 -27.85 27.11 -9.18
N LEU A 130 -28.63 28.14 -9.54
CA LEU A 130 -28.14 29.52 -9.62
C LEU A 130 -27.60 30.01 -8.27
N GLN A 131 -28.27 29.68 -7.16
CA GLN A 131 -27.76 29.98 -5.81
C GLN A 131 -26.46 29.24 -5.49
N LEU A 132 -26.30 27.99 -5.95
CA LEU A 132 -25.07 27.21 -5.75
C LEU A 132 -23.91 27.75 -6.60
N ALA A 133 -24.22 28.40 -7.72
CA ALA A 133 -23.28 28.95 -8.67
C ALA A 133 -22.71 30.30 -8.23
N GLU A 134 -23.36 31.00 -7.30
CA GLU A 134 -22.90 32.28 -6.76
C GLU A 134 -21.45 32.16 -6.21
N GLY A 135 -20.56 33.03 -6.72
CA GLY A 135 -19.15 33.06 -6.34
C GLY A 135 -18.26 32.01 -7.01
N ILE A 136 -18.83 31.09 -7.80
CA ILE A 136 -18.08 30.09 -8.57
C ILE A 136 -18.16 30.40 -10.07
N ILE A 137 -19.38 30.62 -10.57
CA ILE A 137 -19.67 30.93 -11.98
C ILE A 137 -19.81 32.45 -12.14
N LYS A 138 -19.21 32.98 -13.22
CA LYS A 138 -19.12 34.42 -13.47
C LYS A 138 -20.42 34.98 -14.04
N ASP A 139 -21.01 34.31 -15.02
CA ASP A 139 -22.23 34.77 -15.70
C ASP A 139 -23.44 33.88 -15.35
N LEU A 140 -24.16 34.28 -14.30
CA LEU A 140 -25.34 33.55 -13.83
C LEU A 140 -26.53 33.68 -14.79
N ASP A 141 -26.62 34.77 -15.56
CA ASP A 141 -27.70 34.97 -16.53
C ASP A 141 -27.50 34.04 -17.73
N ALA A 142 -26.26 33.91 -18.22
CA ALA A 142 -25.90 32.95 -19.25
C ALA A 142 -26.09 31.50 -18.79
N LEU A 143 -25.75 31.18 -17.54
CA LEU A 143 -26.04 29.87 -16.94
C LEU A 143 -27.56 29.59 -16.91
N ALA A 144 -28.36 30.56 -16.46
CA ALA A 144 -29.82 30.41 -16.43
C ALA A 144 -30.39 30.13 -17.82
N ASN A 145 -29.94 30.88 -18.83
CA ASN A 145 -30.32 30.69 -20.22
C ASN A 145 -29.86 29.31 -20.77
N ALA A 146 -28.65 28.87 -20.43
CA ALA A 146 -28.13 27.56 -20.85
C ALA A 146 -28.99 26.40 -20.31
N ILE A 147 -29.43 26.50 -19.06
CA ILE A 147 -30.35 25.52 -18.43
C ILE A 147 -31.73 25.58 -19.10
N GLU A 148 -32.31 26.77 -19.27
CA GLU A 148 -33.64 26.94 -19.87
C GLU A 148 -33.72 26.42 -21.30
N THR A 149 -32.70 26.72 -22.11
CA THR A 149 -32.61 26.31 -23.52
C THR A 149 -32.07 24.89 -23.72
N LYS A 150 -31.69 24.20 -22.62
CA LYS A 150 -31.07 22.86 -22.65
C LYS A 150 -29.83 22.82 -23.56
N GLN A 151 -29.02 23.88 -23.53
CA GLN A 151 -27.93 24.14 -24.47
C GLN A 151 -26.94 22.96 -24.57
N PHE A 152 -26.66 22.28 -23.46
CA PHE A 152 -25.66 21.21 -23.39
C PHE A 152 -26.29 19.81 -23.41
N LYS A 153 -27.57 19.66 -23.80
CA LYS A 153 -28.28 18.36 -23.73
C LYS A 153 -27.48 17.25 -24.41
N ALA A 154 -26.87 17.54 -25.56
CA ALA A 154 -26.10 16.58 -26.35
C ALA A 154 -24.82 16.06 -25.66
N ASN A 155 -24.35 16.73 -24.60
CA ASN A 155 -23.17 16.32 -23.84
C ASN A 155 -23.52 15.39 -22.65
N ILE A 156 -24.81 15.23 -22.34
CA ILE A 156 -25.28 14.36 -21.27
C ILE A 156 -25.72 13.04 -21.90
N VAL A 157 -25.17 11.95 -21.40
CA VAL A 157 -25.53 10.61 -21.86
C VAL A 157 -26.75 10.15 -21.07
N ASP A 158 -27.80 9.74 -21.78
CA ASP A 158 -29.00 9.15 -21.17
C ASP A 158 -28.72 7.70 -20.71
N PHE A 159 -29.40 7.24 -19.65
CA PHE A 159 -29.40 5.82 -19.27
C PHE A 159 -30.19 5.00 -20.30
N ASP A 160 -29.54 4.55 -21.38
CA ASP A 160 -30.14 3.71 -22.42
C ASP A 160 -29.17 2.64 -23.01
N ASP A 161 -29.71 1.83 -23.92
CA ASP A 161 -28.97 0.75 -24.60
C ASP A 161 -27.80 1.27 -25.46
N GLU A 162 -27.83 2.54 -25.90
CA GLU A 162 -26.78 3.17 -26.68
C GLU A 162 -25.59 3.56 -25.78
N ALA A 163 -25.84 4.01 -24.56
CA ALA A 163 -24.79 4.22 -23.56
C ALA A 163 -24.11 2.90 -23.14
N HIS A 164 -24.89 1.81 -23.03
CA HIS A 164 -24.35 0.47 -22.86
C HIS A 164 -23.48 0.06 -24.04
N ALA A 165 -23.92 0.32 -25.27
CA ALA A 165 -23.13 0.05 -26.48
C ALA A 165 -21.83 0.88 -26.55
N ASN A 166 -21.84 2.10 -25.98
CA ASN A 166 -20.67 2.96 -25.82
C ASN A 166 -19.84 2.68 -24.55
N GLY A 167 -20.14 1.59 -23.84
CA GLY A 167 -19.33 1.07 -22.75
C GLY A 167 -19.65 1.62 -21.35
N VAL A 168 -20.71 2.42 -21.17
CA VAL A 168 -21.13 2.91 -19.85
C VAL A 168 -22.23 1.99 -19.32
N TYR A 169 -21.88 1.07 -18.42
CA TYR A 169 -22.83 0.12 -17.82
C TYR A 169 -23.24 0.42 -16.38
N ASN A 170 -22.42 1.18 -15.65
CA ASN A 170 -22.66 1.57 -14.26
C ASN A 170 -21.96 2.91 -13.99
N VAL A 171 -22.46 3.71 -13.05
CA VAL A 171 -21.76 4.91 -12.55
C VAL A 171 -21.48 4.78 -11.05
N PRO A 172 -20.29 5.18 -10.56
CA PRO A 172 -19.22 5.85 -11.30
C PRO A 172 -18.39 4.85 -12.11
N THR A 173 -17.92 5.27 -13.28
CA THR A 173 -16.90 4.53 -14.05
C THR A 173 -15.70 5.43 -14.32
N PHE A 174 -14.52 4.99 -13.87
CA PHE A 174 -13.24 5.62 -14.15
C PHE A 174 -12.59 4.95 -15.37
N TYR A 175 -12.03 5.76 -16.26
CA TYR A 175 -11.23 5.31 -17.40
C TYR A 175 -9.77 5.69 -17.14
N ILE A 176 -8.94 4.72 -16.75
CA ILE A 176 -7.54 4.95 -16.35
C ILE A 176 -6.65 4.12 -17.28
N GLY A 177 -5.96 4.80 -18.20
CA GLY A 177 -5.23 4.13 -19.28
C GLY A 177 -6.20 3.33 -20.16
N GLU A 178 -5.92 2.04 -20.36
CA GLU A 178 -6.82 1.12 -21.08
C GLU A 178 -7.88 0.47 -20.16
N GLN A 179 -7.81 0.73 -18.85
CA GLN A 179 -8.69 0.09 -17.87
C GLN A 179 -10.02 0.85 -17.71
N ARG A 180 -11.10 0.08 -17.61
CA ARG A 180 -12.44 0.56 -17.27
C ARG A 180 -12.84 0.05 -15.88
N LEU A 181 -12.90 0.95 -14.90
CA LEU A 181 -13.06 0.62 -13.48
C LEU A 181 -14.37 1.21 -12.95
N ALA A 182 -15.41 0.38 -12.92
CA ALA A 182 -16.73 0.75 -12.42
C ALA A 182 -16.91 0.35 -10.95
N GLU A 183 -17.36 1.28 -10.11
CA GLU A 183 -17.75 1.02 -8.70
C GLU A 183 -16.65 0.26 -7.91
N GLN A 184 -15.41 0.73 -8.01
CA GLN A 184 -14.22 0.12 -7.40
C GLN A 184 -13.82 0.83 -6.10
N PRO A 185 -13.14 0.13 -5.17
CA PRO A 185 -12.57 0.74 -3.98
C PRO A 185 -11.37 1.63 -4.31
N TYR A 186 -11.07 2.55 -3.40
CA TYR A 186 -9.98 3.52 -3.52
C TYR A 186 -8.65 2.86 -3.89
N SER A 187 -8.33 1.73 -3.26
CA SER A 187 -7.07 1.00 -3.46
C SER A 187 -6.88 0.51 -4.91
N VAL A 188 -7.96 0.17 -5.60
CA VAL A 188 -7.91 -0.27 -7.00
C VAL A 188 -7.70 0.93 -7.92
N LEU A 189 -8.41 2.04 -7.68
CA LEU A 189 -8.24 3.27 -8.45
C LEU A 189 -6.83 3.85 -8.29
N ARG A 190 -6.35 3.95 -7.05
CA ARG A 190 -4.98 4.39 -6.70
C ARG A 190 -3.94 3.54 -7.43
N LYS A 191 -4.08 2.20 -7.39
CA LYS A 191 -3.17 1.28 -8.06
C LYS A 191 -3.13 1.52 -9.58
N ALA A 192 -4.28 1.66 -10.23
CA ALA A 192 -4.33 1.89 -11.67
C ALA A 192 -3.69 3.23 -12.06
N ILE A 193 -3.87 4.28 -11.26
CA ILE A 193 -3.22 5.59 -11.50
C ILE A 193 -1.71 5.51 -11.26
N ALA A 194 -1.28 4.83 -10.20
CA ALA A 194 0.14 4.58 -9.92
C ALA A 194 0.83 3.84 -11.08
N GLU A 195 0.21 2.77 -11.60
CA GLU A 195 0.72 2.04 -12.77
C GLU A 195 0.82 2.95 -14.01
N LEU A 196 -0.20 3.78 -14.25
CA LEU A 196 -0.19 4.73 -15.37
C LEU A 196 0.84 5.85 -15.19
N ALA A 197 1.10 6.28 -13.95
CA ALA A 197 2.12 7.25 -13.59
C ALA A 197 3.56 6.68 -13.68
N GLY A 198 3.69 5.37 -13.91
CA GLY A 198 4.99 4.69 -13.92
C GLY A 198 5.57 4.47 -12.52
N GLU A 199 4.76 4.54 -11.47
CA GLU A 199 5.18 4.00 -10.16
C GLU A 199 5.37 2.50 -10.31
N GLU A 200 6.56 2.00 -9.98
CA GLU A 200 6.82 0.57 -10.06
C GLU A 200 5.88 -0.18 -9.10
N PRO A 201 5.06 -1.13 -9.59
CA PRO A 201 4.18 -1.86 -8.72
C PRO A 201 5.04 -2.63 -7.70
N VAL A 202 4.59 -2.71 -6.45
CA VAL A 202 5.28 -3.48 -5.37
C VAL A 202 5.69 -4.89 -5.82
N THR A 203 4.94 -5.48 -6.75
CA THR A 203 5.23 -6.79 -7.33
C THR A 203 6.55 -6.85 -8.10
N SER A 204 7.07 -5.73 -8.62
CA SER A 204 8.35 -5.62 -9.32
C SER A 204 9.54 -5.44 -8.38
N VAL A 205 9.34 -4.83 -7.21
CA VAL A 205 10.39 -4.60 -6.22
C VAL A 205 11.02 -5.93 -5.78
N TYR A 206 12.33 -6.08 -5.98
CA TYR A 206 13.09 -7.31 -5.68
C TYR A 206 12.69 -8.55 -6.51
N ALA A 207 11.90 -8.40 -7.59
CA ALA A 207 11.46 -9.53 -8.41
C ALA A 207 12.65 -10.26 -9.08
N ASP A 208 13.58 -9.48 -9.64
CA ASP A 208 14.67 -9.97 -10.49
C ASP A 208 16.06 -9.80 -9.85
N ILE A 209 16.15 -9.89 -8.52
CA ILE A 209 17.44 -9.86 -7.83
C ILE A 209 18.33 -10.99 -8.34
N ARG A 210 19.56 -10.60 -8.70
CA ARG A 210 20.69 -11.49 -8.97
C ARG A 210 21.79 -11.17 -7.97
N TYR A 211 22.39 -12.22 -7.42
CA TYR A 211 23.56 -12.13 -6.55
C TYR A 211 24.79 -12.32 -7.43
N GLU A 212 25.50 -11.23 -7.67
CA GLU A 212 26.65 -11.20 -8.58
C GLU A 212 27.91 -11.56 -7.80
N ASN A 213 28.85 -12.25 -8.45
CA ASN A 213 30.15 -12.61 -7.86
C ASN A 213 30.04 -13.44 -6.56
N PRO A 214 29.44 -14.65 -6.60
CA PRO A 214 29.37 -15.50 -5.42
C PRO A 214 30.77 -15.84 -4.91
N HIS A 215 30.95 -15.79 -3.59
CA HIS A 215 32.21 -16.11 -2.94
C HIS A 215 32.49 -17.60 -2.99
N GLN A 216 33.76 -18.01 -3.08
CA GLN A 216 34.12 -19.45 -3.04
C GLN A 216 34.10 -20.04 -1.63
N ASN A 217 34.41 -19.23 -0.60
CA ASN A 217 34.67 -19.72 0.75
C ASN A 217 33.61 -19.31 1.79
N ARG A 218 32.62 -18.49 1.39
CA ARG A 218 31.48 -18.10 2.22
C ARG A 218 30.20 -17.95 1.37
N PRO A 219 29.00 -17.87 1.96
CA PRO A 219 27.80 -17.49 1.25
C PRO A 219 27.87 -16.03 0.79
N TYR A 220 27.08 -15.70 -0.22
CA TYR A 220 26.69 -14.31 -0.48
C TYR A 220 25.75 -13.86 0.64
N THR A 221 26.09 -12.78 1.33
CA THR A 221 25.42 -12.35 2.56
C THR A 221 24.78 -10.98 2.37
N PHE A 222 23.53 -10.84 2.77
CA PHE A 222 22.88 -9.55 2.80
C PHE A 222 22.09 -9.37 4.09
N ILE A 223 22.05 -8.14 4.60
CA ILE A 223 21.17 -7.77 5.72
C ILE A 223 19.84 -7.30 5.15
N ASN A 224 18.73 -7.75 5.74
CA ASN A 224 17.39 -7.28 5.40
C ASN A 224 16.65 -6.85 6.67
N MET A 225 16.44 -5.54 6.82
CA MET A 225 15.79 -4.98 8.01
C MET A 225 15.00 -3.70 7.71
N VAL A 226 14.04 -3.42 8.59
CA VAL A 226 13.33 -2.15 8.67
C VAL A 226 13.83 -1.33 9.86
N THR A 227 13.93 -0.01 9.70
CA THR A 227 14.22 0.94 10.78
C THR A 227 13.21 2.07 10.79
N THR A 228 13.06 2.75 11.92
CA THR A 228 12.49 4.10 11.99
C THR A 228 13.37 5.10 11.23
N ILE A 229 12.86 6.32 10.99
CA ILE A 229 13.61 7.42 10.34
C ILE A 229 14.88 7.77 11.15
N ASP A 230 14.79 7.71 12.48
CA ASP A 230 15.92 7.93 13.40
C ASP A 230 16.79 6.68 13.62
N GLY A 231 16.60 5.62 12.81
CA GLY A 231 17.50 4.47 12.71
C GLY A 231 17.31 3.39 13.78
N LYS A 232 16.18 3.37 14.50
CA LYS A 232 15.86 2.36 15.52
C LYS A 232 15.17 1.14 14.90
N ILE A 233 15.46 -0.04 15.42
CA ILE A 233 14.93 -1.32 14.91
C ILE A 233 13.80 -1.92 15.76
N ILE A 234 13.33 -1.18 16.76
CA ILE A 234 12.22 -1.60 17.64
C ILE A 234 11.26 -0.43 17.87
N THR A 235 9.98 -0.73 18.05
CA THR A 235 8.91 0.22 18.38
C THR A 235 8.55 0.18 19.87
N GLY A 236 8.60 -1.02 20.47
CA GLY A 236 8.37 -1.28 21.89
C GLY A 236 9.66 -1.37 22.72
N GLU A 237 9.66 -2.28 23.69
CA GLU A 237 10.84 -2.69 24.47
C GLU A 237 11.63 -3.82 23.76
N ARG A 238 12.87 -4.07 24.18
CA ARG A 238 13.77 -5.04 23.52
C ARG A 238 13.22 -6.47 23.38
N ASN A 239 12.29 -6.86 24.25
CA ASN A 239 11.70 -8.21 24.27
C ASN A 239 10.27 -8.23 23.71
N GLU A 240 9.79 -7.12 23.14
CA GLU A 240 8.46 -7.01 22.56
C GLU A 240 8.49 -7.32 21.05
N PRO A 241 7.37 -7.80 20.49
CA PRO A 241 7.25 -7.99 19.05
C PRO A 241 7.45 -6.67 18.28
N VAL A 242 8.14 -6.75 17.14
CA VAL A 242 8.43 -5.58 16.28
C VAL A 242 7.72 -5.62 14.93
N GLY A 243 6.75 -6.53 14.78
CA GLY A 243 6.00 -6.71 13.53
C GLY A 243 5.17 -5.49 13.14
N ASP A 244 4.95 -4.57 14.08
CA ASP A 244 4.29 -3.30 13.82
C ASP A 244 5.21 -2.29 13.14
N LEU A 245 6.55 -2.45 13.17
CA LEU A 245 7.52 -1.45 12.67
C LEU A 245 7.31 -1.13 11.18
N GLY A 246 7.30 -2.13 10.30
CA GLY A 246 7.00 -1.99 8.87
C GLY A 246 5.54 -2.30 8.50
N THR A 247 5.10 -1.85 7.33
CA THR A 247 3.74 -2.10 6.81
C THR A 247 3.58 -3.49 6.19
N LYS A 248 2.36 -3.87 5.78
CA LYS A 248 2.14 -5.12 5.03
C LYS A 248 2.98 -5.20 3.74
N THR A 249 3.30 -4.06 3.12
CA THR A 249 4.19 -3.97 1.96
C THR A 249 5.61 -4.41 2.34
N ASP A 250 6.15 -3.87 3.42
CA ASP A 250 7.46 -4.26 3.95
C ASP A 250 7.52 -5.76 4.25
N HIS A 251 6.56 -6.30 4.98
CA HIS A 251 6.53 -7.74 5.30
C HIS A 251 6.46 -8.61 4.04
N PHE A 252 5.69 -8.19 3.03
CA PHE A 252 5.63 -8.88 1.74
C PHE A 252 6.99 -8.89 1.03
N LEU A 253 7.71 -7.76 1.04
CA LEU A 253 9.03 -7.62 0.43
C LEU A 253 10.12 -8.35 1.23
N MET A 254 10.04 -8.36 2.57
CA MET A 254 10.91 -9.16 3.43
C MET A 254 10.80 -10.65 3.08
N HIS A 255 9.58 -11.19 3.07
CA HIS A 255 9.39 -12.60 2.69
C HIS A 255 9.80 -12.89 1.25
N ARG A 256 9.69 -11.91 0.34
CA ARG A 256 10.23 -12.06 -1.02
C ARG A 256 11.75 -12.23 -1.00
N LEU A 257 12.48 -11.42 -0.23
CA LEU A 257 13.93 -11.56 -0.08
C LEU A 257 14.32 -12.86 0.62
N GLU A 258 13.58 -13.28 1.64
CA GLU A 258 13.77 -14.58 2.30
C GLU A 258 13.66 -15.75 1.31
N ARG A 259 12.64 -15.74 0.42
CA ARG A 259 12.49 -16.75 -0.64
C ARG A 259 13.56 -16.69 -1.73
N LYS A 260 14.35 -15.62 -1.79
CA LYS A 260 15.48 -15.45 -2.69
C LYS A 260 16.80 -15.86 -2.04
N ALA A 261 16.80 -16.32 -0.80
CA ALA A 261 17.97 -16.86 -0.11
C ALA A 261 17.80 -18.37 0.13
N ASP A 262 18.92 -19.07 0.26
CA ASP A 262 18.90 -20.48 0.66
C ASP A 262 18.59 -20.63 2.15
N SER A 263 19.00 -19.63 2.94
CA SER A 263 18.80 -19.60 4.37
C SER A 263 18.55 -18.20 4.93
N ILE A 264 17.83 -18.16 6.04
CA ILE A 264 17.70 -16.99 6.91
C ILE A 264 18.49 -17.21 8.21
N LEU A 265 19.13 -16.15 8.70
CA LEU A 265 19.86 -16.14 9.97
C LEU A 265 19.27 -15.11 10.92
N MET A 266 18.97 -15.54 12.16
CA MET A 266 18.39 -14.69 13.20
C MET A 266 19.01 -14.99 14.57
N GLY A 267 19.17 -13.96 15.40
CA GLY A 267 19.61 -14.12 16.78
C GLY A 267 18.53 -14.75 17.66
N ALA A 268 18.93 -15.57 18.64
CA ALA A 268 18.01 -16.24 19.56
C ALA A 268 17.12 -15.26 20.36
N ASN A 269 17.63 -14.08 20.73
CA ASN A 269 16.84 -13.03 21.39
C ASN A 269 15.75 -12.49 20.47
N SER A 270 16.11 -12.10 19.24
CA SER A 270 15.15 -11.63 18.24
C SER A 270 14.09 -12.67 17.98
N LEU A 271 14.48 -13.95 17.83
CA LEU A 271 13.54 -15.04 17.60
C LEU A 271 12.53 -15.23 18.76
N ARG A 272 12.96 -15.03 20.01
CA ARG A 272 12.06 -15.05 21.18
C ARG A 272 11.04 -13.91 21.13
N ALA A 273 11.48 -12.71 20.76
CA ALA A 273 10.62 -11.52 20.73
C ALA A 273 9.65 -11.53 19.54
N THR A 274 10.10 -11.97 18.36
CA THR A 274 9.30 -11.91 17.12
C THR A 274 8.39 -13.11 16.91
N GLY A 275 8.64 -14.22 17.61
CA GLY A 275 7.75 -15.38 17.73
C GLY A 275 7.38 -16.13 16.44
N GLY A 276 7.73 -15.64 15.25
CA GLY A 276 7.12 -16.18 14.04
C GLY A 276 7.35 -15.47 12.72
N ASN A 277 7.81 -14.21 12.72
CA ASN A 277 7.70 -13.37 11.53
C ASN A 277 8.82 -13.61 10.50
N TRP A 278 8.76 -14.76 9.84
CA TRP A 278 9.59 -15.19 8.71
C TRP A 278 8.72 -16.03 7.75
N ASP A 279 9.17 -16.19 6.51
CA ASP A 279 8.47 -17.00 5.52
C ASP A 279 8.61 -18.50 5.89
N PRO A 280 7.49 -19.20 6.15
CA PRO A 280 7.53 -20.62 6.51
C PRO A 280 8.06 -21.53 5.39
N LYS A 281 8.12 -21.04 4.13
CA LYS A 281 8.64 -21.75 2.97
C LYS A 281 10.16 -21.70 2.87
N THR A 282 10.84 -20.86 3.64
CA THR A 282 12.30 -20.82 3.66
C THR A 282 12.84 -22.15 4.22
N PRO A 283 13.66 -22.90 3.47
CA PRO A 283 14.00 -24.28 3.82
C PRO A 283 15.00 -24.35 4.98
N LYS A 284 16.14 -23.66 4.89
CA LYS A 284 17.22 -23.71 5.90
C LYS A 284 17.18 -22.50 6.82
N ARG A 285 17.38 -22.70 8.12
CA ARG A 285 17.11 -21.65 9.12
C ARG A 285 18.14 -21.66 10.23
N VAL A 286 18.90 -20.59 10.37
CA VAL A 286 20.01 -20.49 11.32
C VAL A 286 19.62 -19.62 12.51
N VAL A 287 19.62 -20.21 13.71
CA VAL A 287 19.53 -19.47 14.97
C VAL A 287 20.93 -19.25 15.52
N VAL A 288 21.27 -18.01 15.84
CA VAL A 288 22.56 -17.65 16.45
C VAL A 288 22.39 -17.45 17.94
N THR A 289 23.26 -18.09 18.74
CA THR A 289 23.30 -17.87 20.19
C THR A 289 24.72 -17.89 20.72
N GLY A 290 25.10 -16.88 21.52
CA GLY A 290 26.36 -16.88 22.26
C GLY A 290 26.26 -17.57 23.63
N SER A 291 25.07 -17.59 24.23
CA SER A 291 24.87 -18.15 25.59
C SER A 291 24.50 -19.64 25.60
N GLY A 292 24.19 -20.21 24.44
CA GLY A 292 23.61 -21.56 24.33
C GLY A 292 22.12 -21.64 24.66
N ASN A 293 21.48 -20.53 25.06
CA ASN A 293 20.04 -20.49 25.32
C ASN A 293 19.23 -20.44 24.02
N VAL A 294 18.89 -21.62 23.49
CA VAL A 294 18.15 -21.82 22.23
C VAL A 294 16.64 -21.88 22.48
N PRO A 295 15.80 -21.14 21.73
CA PRO A 295 14.33 -21.21 21.84
C PRO A 295 13.77 -22.44 21.13
N TRP A 296 14.00 -23.62 21.69
CA TRP A 296 13.72 -24.91 21.07
C TRP A 296 12.27 -25.15 20.64
N ASP A 297 11.30 -24.52 21.31
CA ASP A 297 9.87 -24.69 21.02
C ASP A 297 9.38 -23.75 19.90
N SER A 298 10.28 -22.94 19.32
CA SER A 298 9.94 -22.05 18.21
C SER A 298 9.55 -22.82 16.94
N GLN A 299 8.61 -22.27 16.16
CA GLN A 299 8.29 -22.79 14.83
C GLN A 299 9.48 -22.73 13.86
N PHE A 300 10.48 -21.90 14.18
CA PHE A 300 11.71 -21.74 13.41
C PHE A 300 12.55 -23.01 13.45
N LEU A 301 12.62 -23.67 14.61
CA LEU A 301 13.42 -24.87 14.85
C LEU A 301 12.64 -26.18 14.70
N THR A 302 11.31 -26.14 14.61
CA THR A 302 10.45 -27.34 14.49
C THR A 302 9.96 -27.62 13.06
N LYS A 303 10.32 -26.77 12.10
CA LYS A 303 9.97 -26.91 10.68
C LYS A 303 11.20 -26.65 9.80
N GLY A 304 11.25 -27.24 8.61
CA GLY A 304 12.37 -27.05 7.67
C GLY A 304 13.64 -27.79 8.12
N GLU A 305 14.80 -27.25 7.73
CA GLU A 305 16.13 -27.75 8.09
C GLU A 305 16.80 -26.74 9.05
N PRO A 306 16.71 -26.96 10.37
CA PRO A 306 17.17 -26.01 11.37
C PRO A 306 18.66 -26.16 11.69
N PHE A 307 19.31 -25.01 11.87
CA PHE A 307 20.70 -24.87 12.28
C PHE A 307 20.77 -24.05 13.57
N VAL A 308 21.70 -24.41 14.46
CA VAL A 308 22.09 -23.59 15.61
C VAL A 308 23.56 -23.24 15.45
N LEU A 309 23.86 -21.94 15.32
CA LEU A 309 25.21 -21.42 15.25
C LEU A 309 25.64 -20.85 16.62
N THR A 310 26.79 -21.30 17.11
CA THR A 310 27.32 -20.90 18.41
C THR A 310 28.85 -21.00 18.47
N SER A 311 29.45 -20.65 19.61
CA SER A 311 30.87 -20.89 19.91
C SER A 311 31.11 -22.24 20.61
N GLY A 312 32.36 -22.67 20.70
CA GLY A 312 32.78 -23.88 21.41
C GLY A 312 32.43 -23.86 22.90
N HIS A 313 32.47 -22.69 23.54
CA HIS A 313 32.19 -22.48 24.95
C HIS A 313 30.71 -22.72 25.33
N ALA A 314 29.78 -22.43 24.41
CA ALA A 314 28.36 -22.50 24.72
C ALA A 314 27.87 -23.94 24.91
N LYS A 315 27.26 -24.22 26.07
CA LYS A 315 26.61 -25.50 26.33
C LYS A 315 25.26 -25.53 25.63
N ILE A 316 25.10 -26.47 24.69
CA ILE A 316 23.88 -26.67 23.90
C ILE A 316 23.59 -28.16 23.89
N ASP A 317 22.35 -28.51 24.20
CA ASP A 317 21.86 -29.89 24.12
C ASP A 317 21.80 -30.33 22.67
N ASP A 318 22.28 -31.54 22.38
CA ASP A 318 22.09 -32.15 21.08
C ASP A 318 20.60 -32.47 20.86
N ARG A 319 20.09 -32.20 19.66
CA ARG A 319 18.67 -32.37 19.33
C ARG A 319 18.55 -33.04 17.96
N PRO A 320 17.87 -34.21 17.88
CA PRO A 320 17.71 -34.90 16.60
C PRO A 320 17.08 -34.00 15.54
N GLY A 321 17.70 -33.99 14.35
CA GLY A 321 17.23 -33.19 13.22
C GLY A 321 17.65 -31.72 13.24
N VAL A 322 18.51 -31.30 14.18
CA VAL A 322 19.10 -29.96 14.22
C VAL A 322 20.60 -30.04 13.96
N THR A 323 21.09 -29.26 12.99
CA THR A 323 22.54 -29.15 12.73
C THR A 323 23.15 -28.08 13.64
N ILE A 324 24.09 -28.47 14.51
CA ILE A 324 24.79 -27.53 15.39
C ILE A 324 26.14 -27.17 14.77
N ILE A 325 26.33 -25.89 14.44
CA ILE A 325 27.60 -25.33 13.96
C ILE A 325 28.29 -24.64 15.14
N ARG A 326 29.52 -25.10 15.44
CA ARG A 326 30.40 -24.48 16.44
C ARG A 326 31.55 -23.81 15.70
N ALA A 327 31.65 -22.50 15.81
CA ALA A 327 32.67 -21.70 15.13
C ALA A 327 33.33 -20.74 16.13
N GLY A 328 34.65 -20.89 16.30
CA GLY A 328 35.40 -20.22 17.37
C GLY A 328 35.19 -20.85 18.75
N GLU A 329 36.07 -20.51 19.70
CA GLU A 329 36.05 -21.07 21.06
C GLU A 329 35.21 -20.23 22.03
N GLU A 330 35.69 -19.05 22.40
CA GLU A 330 35.02 -18.16 23.37
C GLU A 330 33.85 -17.40 22.73
N GLN A 331 34.07 -16.85 21.55
CA GLN A 331 33.09 -16.10 20.77
C GLN A 331 32.94 -16.71 19.38
N ILE A 332 31.86 -16.33 18.69
CA ILE A 332 31.61 -16.81 17.33
C ILE A 332 32.69 -16.24 16.40
N ASP A 333 33.43 -17.13 15.73
CA ASP A 333 34.26 -16.78 14.59
C ASP A 333 33.38 -16.72 13.33
N TRP A 334 33.04 -15.52 12.87
CA TRP A 334 32.14 -15.36 11.73
C TRP A 334 32.73 -15.81 10.39
N VAL A 335 34.05 -15.76 10.23
CA VAL A 335 34.69 -16.23 8.99
C VAL A 335 34.53 -17.75 8.91
N ASP A 336 34.82 -18.44 10.01
CA ASP A 336 34.64 -19.89 10.10
C ASP A 336 33.16 -20.30 10.05
N ALA A 337 32.29 -19.57 10.75
CA ALA A 337 30.85 -19.82 10.75
C ALA A 337 30.25 -19.77 9.34
N LEU A 338 30.58 -18.72 8.57
CA LEU A 338 30.10 -18.58 7.20
C LEU A 338 30.69 -19.66 6.29
N ARG A 339 31.97 -20.01 6.44
CA ARG A 339 32.57 -21.14 5.71
C ARG A 339 31.81 -22.45 5.95
N GLN A 340 31.55 -22.78 7.22
CA GLN A 340 30.80 -23.99 7.58
C GLN A 340 29.36 -23.94 7.06
N LEU A 341 28.67 -22.80 7.09
CA LEU A 341 27.34 -22.65 6.50
C LEU A 341 27.35 -22.92 4.99
N LYS A 342 28.38 -22.44 4.27
CA LYS A 342 28.55 -22.73 2.84
C LYS A 342 28.76 -24.23 2.58
N GLU A 343 29.56 -24.90 3.41
CA GLU A 343 29.78 -26.36 3.32
C GLU A 343 28.48 -27.16 3.50
N HIS A 344 27.51 -26.61 4.22
CA HIS A 344 26.15 -27.15 4.33
C HIS A 344 25.23 -26.74 3.17
N GLY A 345 25.78 -26.23 2.07
CA GLY A 345 25.06 -25.85 0.86
C GLY A 345 24.17 -24.62 1.03
N ILE A 346 24.61 -23.64 1.83
CA ILE A 346 23.99 -22.31 1.89
C ILE A 346 24.85 -21.39 1.02
N GLU A 347 24.38 -21.08 -0.19
CA GLU A 347 25.10 -20.21 -1.13
C GLU A 347 24.71 -18.75 -0.93
N VAL A 348 23.48 -18.49 -0.54
CA VAL A 348 22.95 -17.15 -0.25
C VAL A 348 22.31 -17.14 1.14
N LEU A 349 22.75 -16.21 1.98
CA LEU A 349 22.33 -16.05 3.36
C LEU A 349 21.68 -14.68 3.59
N ASN A 350 20.39 -14.70 3.94
CA ASN A 350 19.66 -13.52 4.38
C ASN A 350 19.82 -13.35 5.90
N VAL A 351 20.48 -12.26 6.32
CA VAL A 351 20.70 -11.91 7.71
C VAL A 351 19.54 -11.03 8.18
N LEU A 352 18.62 -11.65 8.93
CA LEU A 352 17.53 -10.98 9.66
C LEU A 352 18.00 -10.58 11.08
N GLY A 353 19.31 -10.38 11.23
CA GLY A 353 20.03 -10.33 12.51
C GLY A 353 19.65 -9.13 13.38
N GLY A 354 19.94 -9.25 14.68
CA GLY A 354 19.85 -8.12 15.60
C GLY A 354 21.04 -7.16 15.46
N SER A 355 20.91 -5.99 16.09
CA SER A 355 21.91 -4.92 16.08
C SER A 355 23.37 -5.38 16.30
N GLU A 356 23.59 -6.35 17.19
CA GLU A 356 24.92 -6.91 17.51
C GLU A 356 25.47 -7.83 16.41
N ILE A 357 24.63 -8.69 15.83
CA ILE A 357 25.05 -9.60 14.74
C ILE A 357 25.43 -8.77 13.51
N ASN A 358 24.60 -7.79 13.17
CA ASN A 358 24.88 -6.89 12.06
C ASN A 358 26.19 -6.14 12.27
N ALA A 359 26.45 -5.65 13.48
CA ALA A 359 27.70 -4.97 13.82
C ALA A 359 28.92 -5.86 13.61
N GLN A 360 28.89 -7.09 14.13
CA GLN A 360 30.02 -8.04 14.02
C GLN A 360 30.30 -8.41 12.56
N LEU A 361 29.27 -8.66 11.75
CA LEU A 361 29.42 -8.98 10.33
C LEU A 361 29.90 -7.78 9.51
N LEU A 362 29.36 -6.58 9.78
CA LEU A 362 29.80 -5.35 9.13
C LEU A 362 31.26 -5.05 9.47
N GLU A 363 31.66 -5.10 10.74
CA GLU A 363 33.04 -4.83 11.17
C GLU A 363 34.07 -5.72 10.46
N LEU A 364 33.71 -6.98 10.21
CA LEU A 364 34.54 -7.95 9.49
C LEU A 364 34.40 -7.88 7.96
N GLU A 365 33.62 -6.92 7.46
CA GLU A 365 33.38 -6.72 6.03
C GLU A 365 32.72 -7.91 5.33
N LEU A 366 31.92 -8.68 6.08
CA LEU A 366 31.28 -9.93 5.64
C LEU A 366 29.86 -9.72 5.10
N ILE A 367 29.47 -8.50 4.72
CA ILE A 367 28.14 -8.19 4.16
C ILE A 367 28.29 -7.60 2.75
N ASP A 368 27.70 -8.27 1.77
CA ASP A 368 27.76 -7.90 0.35
C ASP A 368 26.70 -6.85 -0.03
N GLU A 369 25.48 -6.97 0.52
CA GLU A 369 24.37 -6.04 0.27
C GLU A 369 23.57 -5.68 1.53
N LEU A 370 22.96 -4.50 1.51
CA LEU A 370 22.05 -4.02 2.53
C LEU A 370 20.69 -3.74 1.90
N PHE A 371 19.66 -4.41 2.40
CA PHE A 371 18.26 -4.10 2.16
C PHE A 371 17.73 -3.40 3.41
N LEU A 372 17.41 -2.11 3.27
CA LEU A 372 16.99 -1.24 4.35
C LEU A 372 15.64 -0.61 4.01
N THR A 373 14.63 -0.92 4.81
CA THR A 373 13.35 -0.19 4.78
C THR A 373 13.39 0.95 5.80
N LEU A 374 13.09 2.17 5.38
CA LEU A 374 12.82 3.29 6.28
C LEU A 374 11.30 3.40 6.49
N ALA A 375 10.85 3.09 7.70
CA ALA A 375 9.46 3.24 8.12
C ALA A 375 9.19 4.68 8.60
N PRO A 376 7.98 5.24 8.38
CA PRO A 376 7.62 6.62 8.70
C PRO A 376 7.38 6.84 10.21
N LYS A 377 8.37 6.52 11.03
CA LYS A 377 8.28 6.49 12.49
C LYS A 377 9.52 7.09 13.12
N ILE A 378 9.38 7.53 14.36
CA ILE A 378 10.46 8.02 15.22
C ILE A 378 10.33 7.35 16.58
N LYS A 379 11.43 6.81 17.13
CA LYS A 379 11.42 6.12 18.44
C LYS A 379 12.25 6.84 19.52
N LEU A 380 13.37 7.46 19.15
CA LEU A 380 14.37 8.06 20.02
C LEU A 380 15.04 7.06 20.99
N GLY A 381 15.94 7.56 21.84
CA GLY A 381 16.59 6.81 22.92
C GLY A 381 18.04 6.43 22.60
N ASP A 382 18.97 6.81 23.48
CA ASP A 382 20.41 6.57 23.29
C ASP A 382 20.72 5.06 23.30
N ASP A 383 20.11 4.33 24.25
CA ASP A 383 20.32 2.89 24.43
C ASP A 383 19.36 2.01 23.60
N THR A 384 18.55 2.61 22.75
CA THR A 384 17.63 1.89 21.87
C THR A 384 18.40 1.31 20.68
N PRO A 385 18.28 -0.01 20.40
CA PRO A 385 18.98 -0.66 19.30
C PRO A 385 18.80 0.04 17.96
N THR A 386 19.90 0.18 17.23
CA THR A 386 19.93 0.67 15.86
C THR A 386 20.18 -0.47 14.87
N TYR A 387 20.20 -0.17 13.58
CA TYR A 387 20.51 -1.13 12.51
C TYR A 387 21.76 -1.97 12.76
N ALA A 388 22.83 -1.34 13.24
CA ALA A 388 24.05 -1.99 13.68
C ALA A 388 24.62 -1.23 14.87
N GLY A 389 24.82 -1.94 15.98
CA GLY A 389 25.40 -1.39 17.21
C GLY A 389 26.92 -1.55 17.25
N GLY A 390 27.48 -1.64 18.47
CA GLY A 390 28.88 -1.99 18.68
C GLY A 390 29.84 -0.79 18.76
N THR A 391 31.14 -1.10 18.72
CA THR A 391 32.20 -0.10 18.81
C THR A 391 32.26 0.73 17.52
N PRO A 392 32.33 2.07 17.60
CA PRO A 392 32.45 2.91 16.42
C PRO A 392 33.68 2.58 15.59
N LEU A 393 33.51 2.47 14.27
CA LEU A 393 34.64 2.34 13.36
C LEU A 393 35.46 3.63 13.32
N PRO A 394 36.81 3.55 13.26
CA PRO A 394 37.62 4.71 13.01
C PRO A 394 37.35 5.24 11.58
N ARG A 395 37.57 6.54 11.37
CA ARG A 395 37.18 7.26 10.13
C ARG A 395 37.71 6.59 8.85
N GLU A 396 38.92 6.08 8.89
CA GLU A 396 39.60 5.41 7.79
C GLU A 396 39.03 4.02 7.45
N LYS A 397 38.31 3.39 8.39
CA LYS A 397 37.62 2.12 8.19
C LYS A 397 36.12 2.28 7.91
N VAL A 398 35.62 3.50 7.77
CA VAL A 398 34.21 3.73 7.42
C VAL A 398 33.95 3.11 6.05
N GLN A 399 33.05 2.14 6.05
CA GLN A 399 32.70 1.39 4.85
C GLN A 399 31.82 2.23 3.93
N LYS A 400 31.98 2.01 2.62
CA LYS A 400 31.21 2.68 1.58
C LYS A 400 30.39 1.65 0.86
N TYR A 401 29.14 1.99 0.58
CA TYR A 401 28.25 1.20 -0.25
C TYR A 401 27.67 2.10 -1.34
N THR A 402 27.38 1.50 -2.49
CA THR A 402 26.72 2.15 -3.62
C THR A 402 25.22 1.92 -3.56
N LEU A 403 24.42 2.97 -3.71
CA LEU A 403 22.97 2.84 -3.84
C LEU A 403 22.63 2.15 -5.16
N VAL A 404 21.97 1.00 -5.08
CA VAL A 404 21.52 0.20 -6.23
C VAL A 404 20.08 0.53 -6.59
N SER A 405 19.20 0.69 -5.59
CA SER A 405 17.81 1.09 -5.80
C SER A 405 17.24 1.86 -4.61
N CYS A 406 16.32 2.77 -4.88
CA CYS A 406 15.54 3.54 -3.91
C CYS A 406 14.10 3.60 -4.41
N GLN A 407 13.17 2.96 -3.70
CA GLN A 407 11.78 2.84 -4.10
C GLN A 407 10.87 3.32 -2.96
N PRO A 408 10.29 4.53 -3.08
CA PRO A 408 9.22 4.95 -2.18
C PRO A 408 7.93 4.20 -2.52
N ILE A 409 7.30 3.57 -1.54
CA ILE A 409 5.98 2.94 -1.69
C ILE A 409 5.14 3.31 -0.47
N GLY A 410 4.06 4.06 -0.71
CA GLY A 410 3.32 4.70 0.39
C GLY A 410 4.26 5.65 1.14
N ASP A 411 4.28 5.52 2.47
CA ASP A 411 5.14 6.33 3.34
C ASP A 411 6.47 5.62 3.71
N GLU A 412 6.76 4.46 3.12
CA GLU A 412 8.01 3.71 3.35
C GLU A 412 8.98 3.89 2.18
N VAL A 413 10.29 3.86 2.49
CA VAL A 413 11.35 3.87 1.47
C VAL A 413 12.15 2.58 1.53
N PHE A 414 12.18 1.85 0.42
CA PHE A 414 12.92 0.60 0.26
C PHE A 414 14.26 0.87 -0.43
N LEU A 415 15.35 0.72 0.32
CA LEU A 415 16.71 1.00 -0.13
C LEU A 415 17.48 -0.30 -0.31
N ARG A 416 18.25 -0.37 -1.40
CA ARG A 416 19.22 -1.43 -1.65
C ARG A 416 20.58 -0.82 -1.86
N TYR A 417 21.55 -1.21 -1.05
CA TYR A 417 22.95 -0.83 -1.18
C TYR A 417 23.81 -2.06 -1.44
N ARG A 418 24.89 -1.88 -2.21
CA ARG A 418 25.87 -2.92 -2.50
C ARG A 418 27.28 -2.42 -2.22
N LYS A 419 28.10 -3.31 -1.67
CA LYS A 419 29.48 -3.01 -1.34
C LYS A 419 30.35 -2.76 -2.57
#